data_AF-A0A4U9TYP3-F1
#
_entry.id   AF-A0A4U9TYP3-F1
#
_cell.length_a   1.000
_cell.length_b   1.000
_cell.length_c   1.000
_cell.angle_alpha   90.00
_cell.angle_beta   90.00
_cell.angle_gamma   90.00
#
_symmetry.space_group_name_H-M   'P 1'
#
loop_
_entity.id
_entity.type
_entity.pdbx_description
1 polymer ?
#
loop_
_entity_poly.entity_id
_entity_poly.type
_entity_poly.pdbx_seq_one_letter_code
_entity_poly.pdbx_strand_id
1 'polypeptide(L)'
;MYLSTLEINGFKCFDKSFSIEFNDGLNVLVGENGAGKTGIISAIRQLFTDSESGKRSIRDRDFYRGFSHGAMTSESIHIEATFSELNQNETTAFIDWCGQEPEAKTYLYSNESRITWTLPVPDLGRTPAH
;
A
#
# COMPACT_ATOMS: atom_id res chain seq x y z
N MET A 1 5.40 17.05 3.30
CA MET A 1 5.08 15.70 2.83
C MET A 1 3.58 15.50 2.63
N TYR A 2 3.16 14.86 1.53
CA TYR A 2 1.79 14.36 1.31
C TYR A 2 1.81 12.99 0.62
N LEU A 3 0.72 12.20 0.74
CA LEU A 3 0.54 10.94 0.00
C LEU A 3 0.31 11.31 -1.46
N SER A 4 1.23 10.96 -2.36
CA SER A 4 1.16 11.30 -3.79
C SER A 4 0.61 10.16 -4.63
N THR A 5 0.95 8.91 -4.30
CA THR A 5 0.50 7.74 -5.05
C THR A 5 0.11 6.62 -4.11
N LEU A 6 -0.96 5.89 -4.44
CA LEU A 6 -1.34 4.64 -3.80
C LEU A 6 -1.55 3.56 -4.85
N GLU A 7 -0.81 2.47 -4.74
CA GLU A 7 -0.98 1.27 -5.55
C GLU A 7 -1.63 0.16 -4.71
N ILE A 8 -2.62 -0.52 -5.31
CA ILE A 8 -3.39 -1.57 -4.65
C ILE A 8 -3.51 -2.76 -5.59
N ASN A 9 -3.18 -3.95 -5.09
CA ASN A 9 -3.34 -5.22 -5.79
C ASN A 9 -3.85 -6.30 -4.81
N GLY A 10 -4.82 -7.09 -5.27
CA GLY A 10 -5.33 -8.25 -4.54
C GLY A 10 -6.13 -7.90 -3.28
N PHE A 11 -6.54 -6.64 -3.09
CA PHE A 11 -7.26 -6.17 -1.89
C PHE A 11 -8.72 -5.87 -2.20
N LYS A 12 -9.65 -6.48 -1.47
CA LYS A 12 -11.11 -6.27 -1.55
C LYS A 12 -11.69 -6.37 -2.96
N CYS A 13 -11.86 -5.24 -3.65
CA CYS A 13 -12.44 -5.16 -5.00
C CYS A 13 -11.39 -4.93 -6.08
N PHE A 14 -10.11 -4.85 -5.72
CA PHE A 14 -9.00 -4.58 -6.62
C PHE A 14 -8.31 -5.89 -7.01
N ASP A 15 -8.77 -6.52 -8.09
CA ASP A 15 -8.19 -7.74 -8.67
C ASP A 15 -6.83 -7.45 -9.32
N LYS A 16 -6.85 -6.50 -10.27
CA LYS A 16 -5.68 -6.02 -10.99
C LYS A 16 -5.03 -4.87 -10.24
N SER A 17 -3.76 -4.60 -10.58
CA SER A 17 -3.06 -3.42 -10.08
C SER A 17 -3.88 -2.16 -10.38
N PHE A 18 -4.24 -1.44 -9.32
CA PHE A 18 -4.96 -0.18 -9.34
C PHE A 18 -4.07 0.88 -8.74
N SER A 19 -3.79 1.94 -9.50
CA SER A 19 -3.00 3.09 -9.04
C SER A 19 -3.86 4.34 -9.03
N ILE A 20 -3.70 5.15 -7.99
CA ILE A 20 -4.35 6.45 -7.84
C ILE A 20 -3.32 7.50 -7.43
N GLU A 21 -3.37 8.63 -8.13
CA GLU A 21 -2.58 9.82 -7.83
C GLU A 21 -3.41 10.79 -6.98
N PHE A 22 -2.72 11.42 -6.03
CA PHE A 22 -3.26 12.43 -5.12
C PHE A 22 -2.50 13.73 -5.31
N ASN A 23 -3.21 14.83 -5.10
CA ASN A 23 -2.63 16.17 -5.09
C ASN A 23 -2.29 16.59 -3.67
N ASP A 24 -1.37 17.55 -3.51
CA ASP A 24 -1.20 18.23 -2.24
C ASP A 24 -2.50 18.96 -1.83
N GLY A 25 -2.80 18.95 -0.54
CA GLY A 25 -4.04 19.50 0.02
C GLY A 25 -5.24 18.56 -0.08
N LEU A 26 -6.32 19.01 -0.74
CA LEU A 26 -7.62 18.36 -0.69
C LEU A 26 -7.88 17.46 -1.91
N ASN A 27 -8.12 16.17 -1.64
CA ASN A 27 -8.54 15.19 -2.65
C ASN A 27 -9.99 14.76 -2.39
N VAL A 28 -10.82 14.72 -3.44
CA VAL A 28 -12.24 14.34 -3.35
C VAL A 28 -12.49 13.08 -4.19
N LEU A 29 -12.88 11.98 -3.53
CA LEU A 29 -13.21 10.72 -4.19
C LEU A 29 -14.69 10.65 -4.54
N VAL A 30 -15.04 10.62 -5.83
CA VAL A 30 -16.43 10.59 -6.33
C VAL A 30 -16.69 9.33 -7.16
N GLY A 31 -17.90 8.79 -7.07
CA GLY A 31 -18.33 7.63 -7.85
C GLY A 31 -19.53 6.93 -7.21
N GLU A 32 -20.03 5.86 -7.82
CA GLU A 32 -21.21 5.12 -7.34
C GLU A 32 -20.93 4.28 -6.08
N ASN A 33 -22.00 3.84 -5.40
CA ASN A 33 -21.89 2.91 -4.29
C ASN A 33 -21.29 1.59 -4.78
N GLY A 34 -20.26 1.10 -4.09
CA GLY A 34 -19.54 -0.11 -4.49
C GLY A 34 -18.41 0.10 -5.49
N ALA A 35 -18.19 1.31 -6.02
CA ALA A 35 -17.10 1.61 -6.97
C ALA A 35 -15.67 1.56 -6.37
N GLY A 36 -15.48 1.06 -5.15
CA GLY A 36 -14.16 0.90 -4.54
C GLY A 36 -13.64 2.07 -3.70
N LYS A 37 -14.36 3.21 -3.61
CA LYS A 37 -13.96 4.37 -2.78
C LYS A 37 -13.61 4.03 -1.33
N THR A 38 -14.49 3.27 -0.65
CA THR A 38 -14.24 2.80 0.72
C THR A 38 -13.07 1.81 0.78
N GLY A 39 -12.80 1.10 -0.32
CA GLY A 39 -11.65 0.22 -0.50
C GLY A 39 -10.34 1.00 -0.47
N ILE A 40 -10.24 2.09 -1.21
CA ILE A 40 -9.07 3.00 -1.22
C ILE A 40 -8.74 3.46 0.21
N ILE A 41 -9.73 4.02 0.92
CA ILE A 41 -9.55 4.48 2.31
C ILE A 41 -9.19 3.32 3.24
N SER A 42 -9.70 2.12 3.00
CA SER A 42 -9.35 0.94 3.79
C SER A 42 -7.90 0.51 3.55
N ALA A 43 -7.38 0.63 2.32
CA ALA A 43 -6.01 0.28 1.98
C ALA A 43 -5.02 1.24 2.66
N ILE A 44 -5.29 2.56 2.59
CA ILE A 44 -4.51 3.59 3.31
C ILE A 44 -4.49 3.28 4.81
N ARG A 45 -5.64 2.98 5.41
CA ARG A 45 -5.70 2.60 6.84
C ARG A 45 -4.86 1.37 7.13
N GLN A 46 -4.89 0.37 6.25
CA GLN A 46 -4.15 -0.87 6.45
C GLN A 46 -2.64 -0.62 6.48
N LEU A 47 -2.11 0.30 5.67
CA LEU A 47 -0.68 0.66 5.67
C LEU A 47 -0.17 1.21 7.01
N PHE A 48 -0.96 2.05 7.68
CA PHE A 48 -0.55 2.73 8.92
C PHE A 48 -1.06 2.04 10.19
N THR A 49 -1.58 0.83 10.06
CA THR A 49 -2.13 0.10 11.19
C THR A 49 -1.05 -0.76 11.84
N ASP A 50 -0.62 -0.37 13.03
CA ASP A 50 0.32 -1.17 13.82
C ASP A 50 -0.31 -2.47 14.30
N SER A 51 0.29 -3.59 13.90
CA SER A 51 -0.10 -4.94 14.34
C SER A 51 -0.03 -5.10 15.87
N GLU A 52 0.86 -4.36 16.54
CA GLU A 52 1.05 -4.38 18.01
C GLU A 52 -0.15 -3.78 18.76
N SER A 53 -0.93 -2.90 18.13
CA SER A 53 -2.11 -2.27 18.74
C SER A 53 -3.37 -3.17 18.74
N GLY A 54 -3.29 -4.37 18.14
CA GLY A 54 -4.41 -5.32 18.01
C GLY A 54 -5.57 -4.84 17.13
N LYS A 55 -5.50 -3.63 16.57
CA LYS A 55 -6.55 -3.04 15.76
C LYS A 55 -6.33 -3.40 14.30
N ARG A 56 -6.97 -4.47 13.81
CA ARG A 56 -7.06 -4.89 12.39
C ARG A 56 -5.79 -5.49 11.75
N SER A 57 -5.54 -6.75 12.10
CA SER A 57 -4.84 -7.68 11.21
C SER A 57 -5.64 -7.89 9.92
N ILE A 58 -4.92 -8.08 8.80
CA ILE A 58 -5.49 -8.60 7.54
C ILE A 58 -6.24 -9.90 7.81
N ARG A 59 -7.38 -10.07 7.16
CA ARG A 59 -8.22 -11.27 7.21
C ARG A 59 -8.48 -11.77 5.80
N ASP A 60 -8.91 -13.03 5.67
CA ASP A 60 -9.26 -13.66 4.38
C ASP A 60 -10.25 -12.82 3.55
N ARG A 61 -11.19 -12.14 4.20
CA ARG A 61 -12.17 -11.25 3.54
C ARG A 61 -11.57 -9.99 2.90
N ASP A 62 -10.35 -9.64 3.27
CA ASP A 62 -9.65 -8.47 2.74
C ASP A 62 -8.91 -8.80 1.44
N PHE A 63 -8.70 -10.08 1.13
CA PHE A 63 -8.21 -10.53 -0.17
C PHE A 63 -9.32 -10.40 -1.21
N TYR A 64 -8.93 -10.00 -2.43
CA TYR A 64 -9.86 -9.96 -3.55
C TYR A 64 -10.44 -11.34 -3.81
N ARG A 65 -11.75 -11.37 -4.11
CA ARG A 65 -12.43 -12.57 -4.58
C ARG A 65 -13.45 -12.18 -5.64
N GLY A 66 -13.35 -12.80 -6.81
CA GLY A 66 -14.30 -12.59 -7.89
C GLY A 66 -15.73 -13.01 -7.52
N PHE A 67 -16.71 -12.51 -8.28
CA PHE A 67 -18.13 -12.80 -8.06
C PHE A 67 -18.62 -14.10 -8.74
N SER A 68 -17.77 -14.74 -9.55
CA SER A 68 -18.11 -15.97 -10.24
C SER A 68 -18.20 -17.17 -9.29
N HIS A 69 -19.05 -18.14 -9.64
CA HIS A 69 -19.13 -19.39 -8.89
C HIS A 69 -17.78 -20.12 -8.98
N GLY A 70 -17.20 -20.47 -7.82
CA GLY A 70 -15.86 -21.05 -7.75
C GLY A 70 -14.71 -20.05 -7.91
N ALA A 71 -14.98 -18.74 -7.83
CA ALA A 71 -13.92 -17.73 -7.85
C ALA A 71 -12.90 -17.98 -6.74
N MET A 72 -11.65 -18.05 -7.16
CA MET A 72 -10.50 -18.13 -6.26
C MET A 72 -10.24 -16.78 -5.62
N THR A 73 -9.78 -16.85 -4.37
CA THR A 73 -9.27 -15.69 -3.64
C THR A 73 -7.89 -15.33 -4.18
N SER A 74 -7.53 -14.05 -4.17
CA SER A 74 -6.16 -13.61 -4.48
C SER A 74 -5.16 -14.27 -3.55
N GLU A 75 -4.01 -14.70 -4.09
CA GLU A 75 -2.94 -15.34 -3.31
C GLU A 75 -2.20 -14.35 -2.40
N SER A 76 -2.23 -13.06 -2.76
CA SER A 76 -1.58 -12.00 -2.01
C SER A 76 -2.34 -10.67 -2.06
N ILE A 77 -2.03 -9.81 -1.09
CA ILE A 77 -2.37 -8.40 -1.05
C ILE A 77 -1.06 -7.63 -1.13
N HIS A 78 -1.01 -6.65 -2.01
CA HIS A 78 0.04 -5.65 -2.05
C HIS A 78 -0.60 -4.26 -2.04
N ILE A 79 -0.19 -3.44 -1.08
CA ILE A 79 -0.60 -2.04 -0.99
C ILE A 79 0.69 -1.24 -0.83
N GLU A 80 0.93 -0.27 -1.70
CA GLU A 80 2.10 0.61 -1.63
C GLU A 80 1.65 2.06 -1.62
N ALA A 81 2.25 2.87 -0.76
CA ALA A 81 2.08 4.31 -0.70
C ALA A 81 3.41 5.02 -0.96
N THR A 82 3.35 6.02 -1.82
CA THR A 82 4.44 6.96 -2.08
C THR A 82 4.08 8.31 -1.50
N PHE A 83 5.02 8.91 -0.79
CA PHE A 83 4.93 10.25 -0.23
C PHE A 83 5.93 11.16 -0.92
N SER A 84 5.46 12.32 -1.38
CA SER A 84 6.28 13.32 -2.08
C SER A 84 6.33 14.64 -1.31
N GLU A 85 7.21 15.54 -1.77
CA GLU A 85 7.48 16.84 -1.15
C GLU A 85 7.88 16.75 0.33
N LEU A 86 8.86 15.90 0.62
CA LEU A 86 9.48 15.85 1.95
C LEU A 86 10.38 17.07 2.14
N ASN A 87 10.24 17.74 3.28
CA ASN A 87 11.20 18.74 3.71
C ASN A 87 12.42 18.08 4.38
N GLN A 88 13.48 18.86 4.63
CA GLN A 88 14.75 18.34 5.16
C GLN A 88 14.62 17.60 6.52
N ASN A 89 13.71 18.06 7.39
CA ASN A 89 13.43 17.41 8.66
C ASN A 89 12.67 16.09 8.45
N GLU A 90 11.72 16.06 7.52
CA GLU A 90 10.95 14.86 7.14
C GLU A 90 11.85 13.81 6.50
N THR A 91 12.74 14.18 5.56
CA THR A 91 13.71 13.24 4.96
C THR A 91 14.58 12.57 6.03
N THR A 92 14.96 13.31 7.07
CA THR A 92 15.73 12.77 8.19
C THR A 92 14.89 11.81 9.05
N ALA A 93 13.63 12.15 9.31
CA ALA A 93 12.72 11.33 10.11
C ALA A 93 12.26 10.05 9.41
N PHE A 94 12.14 10.08 8.08
CA PHE A 94 11.67 8.98 7.23
C PHE A 94 12.80 8.33 6.41
N ILE A 95 14.04 8.38 6.90
CA ILE A 95 15.20 7.85 6.18
C ILE A 95 15.04 6.37 5.79
N ASP A 96 14.37 5.59 6.64
CA ASP A 96 14.05 4.18 6.41
C ASP A 96 13.04 3.97 5.26
N TRP A 97 12.29 5.01 4.87
CA TRP A 97 11.31 4.99 3.79
C TRP A 97 11.83 5.63 2.50
N CYS A 98 12.80 6.54 2.59
CA CYS A 98 13.33 7.24 1.42
C CYS A 98 14.33 6.41 0.60
N GLY A 99 15.06 5.47 1.22
CA GLY A 99 16.12 4.76 0.51
C GLY A 99 17.15 5.74 -0.08
N GLN A 100 17.35 5.70 -1.41
CA GLN A 100 18.17 6.69 -2.16
C GLN A 100 17.34 7.75 -2.93
N GLU A 101 16.01 7.69 -2.81
CA GLU A 101 15.11 8.53 -3.59
C GLU A 101 14.62 9.73 -2.77
N PRO A 102 14.22 10.84 -3.42
CA PRO A 102 13.63 12.00 -2.73
C PRO A 102 12.22 11.71 -2.18
N GLU A 103 11.62 10.59 -2.57
CA GLU A 103 10.28 10.16 -2.16
C GLU A 103 10.35 9.11 -1.06
N ALA A 104 9.43 9.18 -0.10
CA ALA A 104 9.31 8.14 0.93
C ALA A 104 8.28 7.10 0.50
N LYS A 105 8.67 5.83 0.49
CA LYS A 105 7.78 4.71 0.12
C LYS A 105 7.55 3.78 1.30
N THR A 106 6.35 3.26 1.40
CA THR A 106 6.01 2.21 2.38
C THR A 106 4.98 1.28 1.78
N TYR A 107 5.06 0.01 2.12
CA TYR A 107 4.12 -0.98 1.61
C TYR A 107 3.77 -2.03 2.63
N LEU A 108 2.61 -2.62 2.39
CA LEU A 108 2.15 -3.83 3.03
C LEU A 108 2.13 -4.93 1.98
N TYR A 109 2.69 -6.08 2.35
CA TYR A 109 2.53 -7.32 1.61
C TYR A 109 1.99 -8.41 2.54
N SER A 110 0.97 -9.12 2.08
CA SER A 110 0.39 -10.24 2.82
C SER A 110 0.07 -11.36 1.86
N ASN A 111 0.47 -12.58 2.19
CA ASN A 111 0.00 -13.80 1.53
C ASN A 111 -0.57 -14.78 2.57
N GLU A 112 -1.22 -15.87 2.13
CA GLU A 112 -1.89 -16.84 3.02
C GLU A 112 -0.97 -17.49 4.07
N SER A 113 0.36 -17.32 3.98
CA SER A 113 1.32 -17.93 4.91
C SER A 113 2.20 -16.93 5.68
N ARG A 114 2.26 -15.65 5.30
CA ARG A 114 3.10 -14.61 5.92
C ARG A 114 2.53 -13.21 5.68
N ILE A 115 2.48 -12.39 6.73
CA ILE A 115 2.36 -10.93 6.62
C ILE A 115 3.77 -10.37 6.74
N THR A 116 4.23 -9.63 5.73
CA THR A 116 5.52 -8.93 5.75
C THR A 116 5.30 -7.44 5.59
N TRP A 117 5.69 -6.71 6.62
CA TRP A 117 5.95 -5.28 6.52
C TRP A 117 7.43 -5.14 6.23
N THR A 118 7.77 -4.63 5.07
CA THR A 118 9.16 -4.43 4.70
C THR A 118 9.34 -2.94 4.44
N LEU A 119 10.27 -2.35 5.18
CA LEU A 119 10.81 -1.04 4.81
C LEU A 119 11.31 -1.15 3.37
N PRO A 120 11.16 -0.11 2.53
CA PRO A 120 11.77 -0.13 1.20
C PRO A 120 13.24 -0.45 1.40
N VAL A 121 13.64 -1.59 0.83
CA VAL A 121 15.03 -2.01 0.91
C VAL A 121 15.80 -0.90 0.18
N PRO A 122 16.73 -0.17 0.83
CA PRO A 122 17.61 0.67 0.07
C PRO A 122 18.29 -0.28 -0.91
N ASP A 123 18.17 0.00 -2.21
CA ASP A 123 18.99 -0.66 -3.22
C ASP A 123 20.43 -0.21 -2.96
N LEU A 124 21.06 -0.85 -1.97
CA LEU A 124 22.49 -0.81 -1.75
C LEU A 124 23.06 -1.65 -2.87
N GLY A 125 23.19 -1.01 -4.04
CA GLY A 125 23.57 -1.58 -5.32
C GLY A 125 24.27 -2.92 -5.17
N ARG A 126 23.50 -4.00 -5.30
CA ARG A 126 24.09 -5.30 -5.59
C ARG A 126 24.53 -5.23 -7.03
N THR A 127 25.79 -4.83 -7.24
CA THR A 127 26.53 -5.31 -8.39
C THR A 127 26.38 -6.83 -8.41
N PRO A 128 25.91 -7.44 -9.53
CA PRO A 128 25.92 -8.88 -9.63
C PRO A 128 27.38 -9.34 -9.56
N ALA A 129 27.69 -10.14 -8.55
CA ALA A 129 28.92 -10.89 -8.52
C ALA A 129 28.79 -12.06 -9.52
N HIS A 130 29.73 -12.07 -10.46
CA HIS A 130 30.02 -13.06 -11.52
C HIS A 130 29.32 -12.88 -12.87
#